data_AF-A0AA88XXL7-F1
#
_entry.id   AF-A0AA88XXL7-F1
#
_cell.length_a   1.000
_cell.length_b   1.000
_cell.length_c   1.000
_cell.angle_alpha   90.00
_cell.angle_beta   90.00
_cell.angle_gamma   90.00
#
_symmetry.space_group_name_H-M   'P 1'
#
loop_
_entity.id
_entity.type
_entity.pdbx_description
1 polymer ?
#
loop_
_entity_poly.entity_id
_entity_poly.type
_entity_poly.pdbx_seq_one_letter_code
_entity_poly.pdbx_strand_id
1 'polypeptide(L)'
;MQNKKKKQNRTEQTPTERDAKRDINSHHRNIKHKRSHINQQDQWVTGADLKRPSATEVADDREDLKLDLLTRLWFTYRKNFAAIGGTGPTSDAGWGCMLRCGQMMLAQALVLRHLGRDWRWKKDSTDEKYWKILRMFQDKKSATYSIHQIAYMGVSDGKSVGQWFGPNTVAQVLKKLVIYDEWSSLVIHVAMDNTVIEDDIRCLCKPSEQSNCDIYSINKQKLQDGAEGHTPKQRSSRVSHDKHKGQSVDVTKWKPLLLFIPLRLGLTDINSVYFESLKICLSFRQSVGIIGGKPNHAHWFVGYTGNKVVYLDPHTTQPFEDLDVPSTSDEHYHIPYPCMMNISELDPSVALGFYCSTEEEFNDLCLTIQKFIILSSRTPMFELHKERPSHWPKYESYNRQASGQSGNEFTVVEGENTDEEFELVG
;
A
#
# COMPACT_ATOMS: atom_id res chain seq x y z
N MET A 1 71.01 -29.50 -37.20
CA MET A 1 70.29 -30.67 -36.65
C MET A 1 68.94 -30.81 -37.36
N GLN A 2 68.76 -31.96 -38.00
CA GLN A 2 67.54 -32.65 -38.49
C GLN A 2 66.17 -31.92 -38.60
N ASN A 3 65.67 -31.86 -39.84
CA ASN A 3 64.43 -32.48 -40.34
C ASN A 3 63.11 -32.44 -39.50
N LYS A 4 62.08 -31.73 -39.99
CA LYS A 4 60.95 -32.32 -40.77
C LYS A 4 59.85 -31.29 -41.11
N LYS A 5 59.46 -31.30 -42.40
CA LYS A 5 58.25 -30.69 -42.97
C LYS A 5 56.99 -31.45 -42.53
N LYS A 6 55.86 -30.74 -42.34
CA LYS A 6 54.53 -31.23 -42.72
C LYS A 6 53.67 -30.08 -43.27
N LYS A 7 53.23 -30.26 -44.52
CA LYS A 7 52.29 -29.43 -45.27
C LYS A 7 50.90 -29.52 -44.65
N GLN A 8 50.11 -28.44 -44.74
CA GLN A 8 48.66 -28.53 -44.83
C GLN A 8 48.11 -27.44 -45.77
N ASN A 9 47.04 -27.82 -46.46
CA ASN A 9 46.58 -27.32 -47.76
C ASN A 9 46.07 -25.87 -47.73
N ARG A 10 46.38 -25.13 -48.79
CA ARG A 10 45.81 -23.82 -49.11
C ARG A 10 44.71 -24.06 -50.15
N THR A 11 43.46 -24.00 -49.73
CA THR A 11 42.31 -24.01 -50.64
C THR A 11 42.15 -22.60 -51.21
N GLU A 12 42.28 -22.47 -52.54
CA GLU A 12 42.02 -21.23 -53.27
C GLU A 12 40.51 -20.97 -53.27
N GLN A 13 40.08 -19.89 -52.61
CA GLN A 13 38.73 -19.35 -52.76
C GLN A 13 38.71 -18.35 -53.92
N THR A 14 37.72 -18.52 -54.78
CA THR A 14 37.47 -17.75 -56.01
C THR A 14 37.06 -16.29 -55.72
N PRO A 15 37.17 -15.37 -56.70
CA PRO A 15 37.04 -13.92 -56.48
C PRO A 15 35.66 -13.42 -56.07
N THR A 16 34.64 -14.27 -56.00
CA THR A 16 33.25 -13.88 -55.73
C THR A 16 32.86 -13.88 -54.24
N GLU A 17 33.72 -14.35 -53.33
CA GLU A 17 33.45 -14.33 -51.87
C GLU A 17 34.12 -13.16 -51.11
N ARG A 18 34.99 -12.37 -51.77
CA ARG A 18 35.65 -11.21 -51.13
C ARG A 18 34.82 -9.93 -51.17
N ASP A 19 33.96 -9.77 -52.17
CA ASP A 19 33.15 -8.57 -52.31
C ASP A 19 31.86 -8.62 -51.48
N ALA A 20 31.32 -9.81 -51.22
CA ALA A 20 30.19 -9.99 -50.29
C ALA A 20 30.54 -9.74 -48.80
N LYS A 21 31.83 -9.75 -48.44
CA LYS A 21 32.30 -9.45 -47.06
C LYS A 21 32.74 -8.00 -46.86
N ARG A 22 32.83 -7.19 -47.93
CA ARG A 22 33.07 -5.75 -47.83
C ARG A 22 31.79 -4.94 -47.65
N ASP A 23 30.66 -5.41 -48.18
CA ASP A 23 29.37 -4.72 -48.02
C ASP A 23 28.62 -5.02 -46.71
N ILE A 24 28.96 -6.12 -46.02
CA ILE A 24 28.41 -6.40 -44.68
C ILE A 24 29.15 -5.60 -43.59
N ASN A 25 30.42 -5.22 -43.84
CA ASN A 25 31.23 -4.43 -42.90
C ASN A 25 31.14 -2.91 -43.11
N SER A 26 30.54 -2.42 -44.20
CA SER A 26 30.26 -1.00 -44.41
C SER A 26 28.89 -0.58 -43.85
N HIS A 27 27.93 -1.51 -43.74
CA HIS A 27 26.63 -1.28 -43.10
C HIS A 27 26.63 -1.40 -41.56
N HIS A 28 27.70 -1.95 -40.96
CA HIS A 28 27.84 -2.09 -39.51
C HIS A 28 28.72 -1.02 -38.84
N ARG A 29 29.14 0.02 -39.57
CA ARG A 29 29.99 1.10 -39.04
C ARG A 29 29.38 2.49 -38.96
N ASN A 30 28.10 2.67 -39.28
CA ASN A 30 27.40 3.96 -39.15
C ASN A 30 26.12 3.94 -38.30
N ILE A 31 25.92 2.93 -37.45
CA ILE A 31 24.91 2.92 -36.38
C ILE A 31 25.60 3.01 -35.01
N LYS A 32 26.52 3.96 -34.87
CA LYS A 32 27.03 4.45 -33.59
C LYS A 32 27.11 5.97 -33.74
N HIS A 33 26.45 6.69 -32.84
CA HIS A 33 26.24 8.15 -32.86
C HIS A 33 24.96 8.66 -33.55
N LYS A 34 23.81 8.16 -33.10
CA LYS A 34 22.73 9.04 -32.64
C LYS A 34 22.16 8.46 -31.35
N ARG A 35 22.97 8.50 -30.27
CA ARG A 35 22.41 8.56 -28.92
C ARG A 35 21.71 9.91 -28.86
N SER A 36 20.39 9.94 -29.01
CA SER A 36 19.62 11.05 -28.49
C SER A 36 19.95 11.13 -27.00
N HIS A 37 20.76 12.11 -26.64
CA HIS A 37 20.96 12.52 -25.25
C HIS A 37 19.64 13.14 -24.78
N ILE A 38 18.61 12.32 -24.56
CA ILE A 38 17.55 12.67 -23.64
C ILE A 38 18.09 12.30 -22.27
N ASN A 39 18.22 13.31 -21.42
CA ASN A 39 18.89 13.22 -20.13
C ASN A 39 18.17 12.18 -19.25
N GLN A 40 18.87 11.14 -18.79
CA GLN A 40 18.31 10.16 -17.84
C GLN A 40 17.77 10.81 -16.54
N GLN A 41 18.16 12.06 -16.28
CA GLN A 41 17.70 12.87 -15.16
C GLN A 41 16.23 13.33 -15.25
N ASP A 42 15.60 13.30 -16.44
CA ASP A 42 14.26 13.87 -16.63
C ASP A 42 13.13 12.82 -16.61
N GLN A 43 13.45 11.53 -16.41
CA GLN A 43 12.43 10.49 -16.33
C GLN A 43 11.78 10.46 -14.94
N TRP A 44 10.47 10.69 -14.90
CA TRP A 44 9.64 10.56 -13.70
C TRP A 44 8.97 9.19 -13.65
N VAL A 45 8.82 8.64 -12.44
CA VAL A 45 8.24 7.31 -12.24
C VAL A 45 7.39 7.31 -10.97
N THR A 46 6.11 6.97 -11.09
CA THR A 46 5.16 6.83 -9.98
C THR A 46 4.36 5.55 -10.16
N GLY A 47 4.96 4.38 -9.90
CA GLY A 47 4.36 3.04 -10.03
C GLY A 47 3.78 2.70 -11.42
N ALA A 48 4.26 1.59 -11.99
CA ALA A 48 3.93 1.05 -13.32
C ALA A 48 4.51 1.80 -14.55
N ASP A 49 5.31 2.85 -14.39
CA ASP A 49 5.91 3.59 -15.51
C ASP A 49 7.22 2.96 -16.02
N LEU A 50 7.20 1.67 -16.35
CA LEU A 50 8.36 1.03 -16.99
C LEU A 50 8.44 1.25 -18.50
N LYS A 51 7.46 1.94 -19.11
CA LYS A 51 7.52 2.31 -20.53
C LYS A 51 8.36 3.58 -20.69
N ARG A 52 9.43 3.49 -21.49
CA ARG A 52 10.27 4.63 -21.88
C ARG A 52 9.52 5.46 -22.92
N PRO A 53 9.19 6.74 -22.67
CA PRO A 53 8.58 7.60 -23.67
C PRO A 53 9.63 8.21 -24.62
N SER A 54 9.20 8.48 -25.84
CA SER A 54 9.85 9.27 -26.89
C SER A 54 9.63 10.78 -26.69
N ALA A 55 10.44 11.64 -27.31
CA ALA A 55 10.51 13.08 -27.01
C ALA A 55 9.19 13.89 -27.14
N THR A 56 8.23 13.43 -27.95
CA THR A 56 6.88 14.03 -28.08
C THR A 56 5.90 13.56 -27.01
N GLU A 57 6.14 12.41 -26.38
CA GLU A 57 5.34 11.88 -25.26
C GLU A 57 5.68 12.62 -23.94
N VAL A 58 6.88 13.19 -23.84
CA VAL A 58 7.41 13.85 -22.63
C VAL A 58 6.59 15.06 -22.14
N ALA A 59 5.90 15.80 -23.03
CA ALA A 59 5.08 16.94 -22.63
C ALA A 59 3.72 16.52 -22.07
N ASP A 60 3.13 15.46 -22.63
CA ASP A 60 1.89 14.83 -22.19
C ASP A 60 2.10 14.13 -20.83
N ASP A 61 3.23 13.42 -20.70
CA ASP A 61 3.67 12.75 -19.45
C ASP A 61 3.75 13.68 -18.24
N ARG A 62 4.13 14.96 -18.44
CA ARG A 62 4.24 15.93 -17.33
C ARG A 62 2.89 16.38 -16.80
N GLU A 63 1.89 16.50 -17.67
CA GLU A 63 0.55 16.89 -17.25
C GLU A 63 -0.18 15.69 -16.63
N ASP A 64 -0.07 14.52 -17.24
CA ASP A 64 -0.57 13.26 -16.68
C ASP A 64 0.02 12.97 -15.29
N LEU A 65 1.31 13.25 -15.09
CA LEU A 65 1.96 13.12 -13.79
C LEU A 65 1.42 14.11 -12.76
N LYS A 66 1.21 15.38 -13.14
CA LYS A 66 0.59 16.35 -12.22
C LYS A 66 -0.81 15.90 -11.83
N LEU A 67 -1.58 15.37 -12.80
CA LEU A 67 -2.91 14.84 -12.55
C LEU A 67 -2.86 13.60 -11.65
N ASP A 68 -1.89 12.69 -11.83
CA ASP A 68 -1.68 11.55 -10.92
C ASP A 68 -1.38 12.02 -9.49
N LEU A 69 -0.48 12.98 -9.33
CA LEU A 69 -0.11 13.50 -8.02
C LEU A 69 -1.26 14.28 -7.35
N LEU A 70 -1.99 15.08 -8.12
CA LEU A 70 -3.19 15.79 -7.68
C LEU A 70 -4.31 14.82 -7.28
N THR A 71 -4.37 13.63 -7.89
CA THR A 71 -5.39 12.60 -7.59
C THR A 71 -5.18 11.93 -6.24
N ARG A 72 -3.97 11.99 -5.69
CA ARG A 72 -3.63 11.28 -4.45
C ARG A 72 -4.24 12.00 -3.25
N LEU A 73 -4.95 11.22 -2.43
CA LEU A 73 -5.47 11.70 -1.16
C LEU A 73 -4.32 12.13 -0.24
N TRP A 74 -4.33 13.41 0.10
CA TRP A 74 -3.34 14.11 0.90
C TRP A 74 -3.91 14.40 2.28
N PHE A 75 -3.33 13.77 3.30
CA PHE A 75 -3.70 14.02 4.69
C PHE A 75 -2.58 14.80 5.37
N THR A 76 -2.95 15.93 5.95
CA THR A 76 -2.04 16.80 6.69
C THR A 76 -2.41 16.84 8.16
N TYR A 77 -1.62 17.56 8.95
CA TYR A 77 -2.07 17.97 10.27
C TYR A 77 -3.43 18.66 10.22
N ARG A 78 -4.25 18.38 11.21
CA ARG A 78 -5.56 18.99 11.41
C ARG A 78 -5.66 19.57 12.81
N LYS A 79 -6.57 20.53 12.98
CA LYS A 79 -6.87 21.18 14.28
C LYS A 79 -8.37 21.39 14.42
N ASN A 80 -8.82 21.57 15.65
CA ASN A 80 -10.23 21.76 16.00
C ASN A 80 -11.12 20.54 15.72
N PHE A 81 -10.54 19.34 15.64
CA PHE A 81 -11.32 18.10 15.74
C PHE A 81 -11.65 17.79 17.21
N ALA A 82 -12.65 16.95 17.45
CA ALA A 82 -13.05 16.54 18.79
C ALA A 82 -11.89 15.91 19.57
N ALA A 83 -11.77 16.15 20.88
CA ALA A 83 -10.65 15.66 21.68
C ALA A 83 -10.50 14.13 21.61
N ILE A 84 -9.29 13.64 21.30
CA ILE A 84 -9.01 12.20 21.24
C ILE A 84 -9.17 11.60 22.64
N GLY A 85 -10.06 10.62 22.79
CA GLY A 85 -10.37 10.03 24.11
C GLY A 85 -11.10 10.98 25.06
N GLY A 86 -11.76 12.02 24.55
CA GLY A 86 -12.56 12.99 25.32
C GLY A 86 -11.74 14.08 26.03
N THR A 87 -10.47 13.82 26.32
CA THR A 87 -9.58 14.76 27.05
C THR A 87 -8.22 14.97 26.40
N GLY A 88 -7.90 14.20 25.35
CA GLY A 88 -6.63 14.28 24.64
C GLY A 88 -6.55 15.43 23.64
N PRO A 89 -5.54 15.41 22.75
CA PRO A 89 -5.32 16.48 21.79
C PRO A 89 -6.52 16.72 20.85
N THR A 90 -6.71 17.98 20.48
CA THR A 90 -7.65 18.47 19.44
C THR A 90 -6.92 18.92 18.17
N SER A 91 -5.61 18.65 18.11
CA SER A 91 -4.77 18.80 16.94
C SER A 91 -3.66 17.76 16.96
N ASP A 92 -3.26 17.28 15.78
CA ASP A 92 -2.15 16.35 15.62
C ASP A 92 -0.84 17.03 15.16
N ALA A 93 -0.84 18.36 15.08
CA ALA A 93 0.33 19.14 14.72
C ALA A 93 1.51 18.85 15.67
N GLY A 94 2.67 18.53 15.07
CA GLY A 94 3.91 18.26 15.80
C GLY A 94 4.12 16.82 16.25
N TRP A 95 3.14 15.92 16.07
CA TRP A 95 3.30 14.50 16.44
C TRP A 95 2.64 13.49 15.48
N GLY A 96 1.61 13.90 14.73
CA GLY A 96 0.81 13.03 13.88
C GLY A 96 1.41 12.66 12.52
N CYS A 97 2.59 13.16 12.14
CA CYS A 97 3.03 13.13 10.73
C CYS A 97 3.13 11.70 10.17
N MET A 98 3.66 10.74 10.94
CA MET A 98 3.73 9.35 10.48
C MET A 98 2.35 8.69 10.40
N LEU A 99 1.40 9.08 11.26
CA LEU A 99 0.03 8.59 11.20
C LEU A 99 -0.62 9.09 9.90
N ARG A 100 -0.42 10.36 9.54
CA ARG A 100 -0.87 10.94 8.26
C ARG A 100 -0.23 10.25 7.06
N CYS A 101 1.07 9.93 7.11
CA CYS A 101 1.71 9.15 6.06
C CYS A 101 1.11 7.74 5.92
N GLY A 102 0.79 7.07 7.04
CA GLY A 102 0.08 5.80 7.04
C GLY A 102 -1.32 5.92 6.43
N GLN A 103 -2.08 6.97 6.78
CA GLN A 103 -3.38 7.25 6.17
C GLN A 103 -3.26 7.40 4.66
N MET A 104 -2.28 8.18 4.16
CA MET A 104 -2.11 8.41 2.72
C MET A 104 -1.77 7.12 1.96
N MET A 105 -0.87 6.28 2.50
CA MET A 105 -0.53 5.00 1.88
C MET A 105 -1.71 4.02 1.86
N LEU A 106 -2.48 3.93 2.96
CA LEU A 106 -3.68 3.07 3.00
C LEU A 106 -4.77 3.61 2.07
N ALA A 107 -5.01 4.92 2.06
CA ALA A 107 -5.97 5.55 1.17
C ALA A 107 -5.62 5.28 -0.30
N GLN A 108 -4.34 5.32 -0.68
CA GLN A 108 -3.91 4.92 -2.01
C GLN A 108 -4.31 3.48 -2.33
N ALA A 109 -4.12 2.53 -1.41
CA ALA A 109 -4.56 1.15 -1.60
C ALA A 109 -6.09 1.04 -1.77
N LEU A 110 -6.86 1.84 -1.02
CA LEU A 110 -8.33 1.88 -1.13
C LEU A 110 -8.81 2.50 -2.44
N VAL A 111 -8.14 3.55 -2.93
CA VAL A 111 -8.36 4.12 -4.27
C VAL A 111 -8.12 3.04 -5.34
N LEU A 112 -6.98 2.35 -5.29
CA LEU A 112 -6.68 1.26 -6.22
C LEU A 112 -7.72 0.14 -6.16
N ARG A 113 -8.20 -0.19 -4.97
CA ARG A 113 -9.22 -1.22 -4.76
C ARG A 113 -10.57 -0.86 -5.38
N HIS A 114 -11.08 0.33 -5.08
CA HIS A 114 -12.49 0.65 -5.31
C HIS A 114 -12.72 1.49 -6.57
N LEU A 115 -11.71 2.26 -6.99
CA LEU A 115 -11.73 3.20 -8.11
C LEU A 115 -10.81 2.76 -9.25
N GLY A 116 -9.69 2.09 -8.94
CA GLY A 116 -8.70 1.61 -9.90
C GLY A 116 -7.54 2.59 -10.13
N ARG A 117 -6.48 2.12 -10.79
CA ARG A 117 -5.23 2.89 -11.03
C ARG A 117 -5.43 4.09 -11.96
N ASP A 118 -6.33 3.96 -12.91
CA ASP A 118 -6.57 4.97 -13.95
C ASP A 118 -7.58 6.03 -13.52
N TRP A 119 -8.18 5.88 -12.33
CA TRP A 119 -9.04 6.90 -11.77
C TRP A 119 -8.25 8.20 -11.55
N ARG A 120 -8.89 9.34 -11.80
CA ARG A 120 -8.33 10.67 -11.59
C ARG A 120 -9.33 11.54 -10.86
N TRP A 121 -8.85 12.29 -9.88
CA TRP A 121 -9.68 13.23 -9.16
C TRP A 121 -10.10 14.38 -10.08
N LYS A 122 -11.31 14.87 -9.86
CA LYS A 122 -11.84 16.07 -10.48
C LYS A 122 -12.49 16.88 -9.39
N LYS A 123 -12.32 18.20 -9.46
CA LYS A 123 -13.08 19.14 -8.64
C LYS A 123 -14.57 18.86 -8.82
N ASP A 124 -15.32 18.89 -7.73
CA ASP A 124 -16.76 18.60 -7.68
C ASP A 124 -17.12 17.16 -8.08
N SER A 125 -16.21 16.20 -7.85
CA SER A 125 -16.48 14.77 -8.05
C SER A 125 -17.72 14.34 -7.26
N THR A 126 -18.65 13.64 -7.93
CA THR A 126 -19.85 13.05 -7.31
C THR A 126 -19.71 11.53 -7.12
N ASP A 127 -18.50 10.98 -7.24
CA ASP A 127 -18.26 9.55 -7.09
C ASP A 127 -18.42 9.13 -5.61
N GLU A 128 -19.51 8.42 -5.32
CA GLU A 128 -19.84 7.96 -3.97
C GLU A 128 -18.79 7.03 -3.36
N LYS A 129 -18.08 6.24 -4.17
CA LYS A 129 -17.00 5.38 -3.65
C LYS A 129 -15.82 6.22 -3.20
N TYR A 130 -15.49 7.26 -3.97
CA TYR A 130 -14.44 8.22 -3.60
C TYR A 130 -14.79 8.92 -2.28
N TRP A 131 -15.99 9.48 -2.16
CA TRP A 131 -16.43 10.14 -0.94
C TRP A 131 -16.47 9.18 0.25
N LYS A 132 -16.89 7.93 0.03
CA LYS A 132 -16.84 6.89 1.06
C LYS A 132 -15.41 6.64 1.53
N ILE A 133 -14.43 6.51 0.62
CA ILE A 133 -13.01 6.38 0.99
C ILE A 133 -12.59 7.58 1.83
N LEU A 134 -12.85 8.80 1.35
CA LEU A 134 -12.41 10.02 2.04
C LEU A 134 -12.98 10.13 3.46
N ARG A 135 -14.28 9.82 3.63
CA ARG A 135 -14.96 9.79 4.93
C ARG A 135 -14.40 8.75 5.91
N MET A 136 -13.71 7.71 5.44
CA MET A 136 -13.05 6.75 6.34
C MET A 136 -11.81 7.33 7.03
N PHE A 137 -11.26 8.44 6.53
CA PHE A 137 -10.06 9.09 7.08
C PHE A 137 -10.31 10.43 7.77
N GLN A 138 -11.54 10.97 7.70
CA GLN A 138 -11.87 12.23 8.37
C GLN A 138 -11.58 12.16 9.88
N ASP A 139 -11.27 13.30 10.50
CA ASP A 139 -10.84 13.36 11.91
C ASP A 139 -12.02 13.26 12.90
N LYS A 140 -12.82 12.19 12.75
CA LYS A 140 -13.90 11.80 13.64
C LYS A 140 -13.64 10.41 14.21
N LYS A 141 -13.98 10.21 15.49
CA LYS A 141 -13.89 8.88 16.13
C LYS A 141 -14.69 7.80 15.38
N SER A 142 -15.80 8.15 14.74
CA SER A 142 -16.64 7.22 13.95
C SER A 142 -15.96 6.73 12.66
N ALA A 143 -14.97 7.45 12.14
CA ALA A 143 -14.26 7.07 10.93
C ALA A 143 -13.14 6.05 11.22
N THR A 144 -13.16 4.92 10.51
CA THR A 144 -12.33 3.72 10.76
C THR A 144 -10.83 4.00 10.79
N TYR A 145 -10.35 4.87 9.91
CA TYR A 145 -8.93 5.21 9.75
C TYR A 145 -8.64 6.66 10.14
N SER A 146 -9.48 7.26 10.98
CA SER A 146 -9.27 8.60 11.53
C SER A 146 -8.00 8.67 12.39
N ILE A 147 -7.51 9.90 12.60
CA ILE A 147 -6.40 10.14 13.53
C ILE A 147 -6.73 9.64 14.95
N HIS A 148 -8.01 9.71 15.36
CA HIS A 148 -8.50 9.20 16.63
C HIS A 148 -8.28 7.70 16.76
N GLN A 149 -8.73 6.93 15.76
CA GLN A 149 -8.63 5.48 15.79
C GLN A 149 -7.17 5.01 15.69
N ILE A 150 -6.36 5.65 14.85
CA ILE A 150 -4.94 5.32 14.71
C ILE A 150 -4.18 5.62 16.02
N ALA A 151 -4.38 6.81 16.61
CA ALA A 151 -3.70 7.18 17.86
C ALA A 151 -4.14 6.28 19.02
N TYR A 152 -5.44 5.97 19.13
CA TYR A 152 -5.96 5.12 20.20
C TYR A 152 -5.51 3.66 20.06
N MET A 153 -5.53 3.11 18.84
CA MET A 153 -5.05 1.75 18.58
C MET A 153 -3.55 1.62 18.86
N GLY A 154 -2.76 2.69 18.64
CA GLY A 154 -1.33 2.72 18.98
C GLY A 154 -1.02 2.49 20.46
N VAL A 155 -1.97 2.72 21.37
CA VAL A 155 -1.82 2.40 22.80
C VAL A 155 -1.59 0.90 23.00
N SER A 156 -2.23 0.05 22.18
CA SER A 156 -2.00 -1.41 22.21
C SER A 156 -0.60 -1.82 21.74
N ASP A 157 0.14 -0.91 21.08
CA ASP A 157 1.53 -1.07 20.64
C ASP A 157 2.51 -0.25 21.51
N GLY A 158 2.07 0.14 22.71
CA GLY A 158 2.90 0.86 23.69
C GLY A 158 3.16 2.33 23.32
N LYS A 159 2.36 2.92 22.43
CA LYS A 159 2.42 4.36 22.10
C LYS A 159 1.29 5.12 22.76
N SER A 160 1.64 6.10 23.59
CA SER A 160 0.63 7.00 24.15
C SER A 160 0.06 7.91 23.06
N VAL A 161 -1.19 8.33 23.21
CA VAL A 161 -1.78 9.37 22.36
C VAL A 161 -0.91 10.63 22.41
N GLY A 162 -0.62 11.22 21.25
CA GLY A 162 0.31 12.36 21.16
C GLY A 162 1.77 11.97 20.90
N GLN A 163 2.11 10.67 20.91
CA GLN A 163 3.48 10.21 20.62
C GLN A 163 3.68 9.93 19.13
N TRP A 164 4.85 10.29 18.62
CA TRP A 164 5.27 9.96 17.25
C TRP A 164 5.46 8.45 17.03
N PHE A 165 5.06 7.97 15.85
CA PHE A 165 5.20 6.57 15.42
C PHE A 165 6.33 6.42 14.41
N GLY A 166 7.04 5.28 14.44
CA GLY A 166 7.87 4.87 13.31
C GLY A 166 7.06 4.13 12.23
N PRO A 167 7.65 3.88 11.04
CA PRO A 167 6.96 3.21 9.94
C PRO A 167 6.37 1.84 10.31
N ASN A 168 7.11 1.03 11.07
CA ASN A 168 6.60 -0.27 11.53
C ASN A 168 5.37 -0.12 12.44
N THR A 169 5.40 0.81 13.40
CA THR A 169 4.30 0.98 14.36
C THR A 169 3.00 1.37 13.67
N VAL A 170 3.04 2.33 12.73
CA VAL A 170 1.83 2.69 11.99
C VAL A 170 1.30 1.54 11.13
N ALA A 171 2.19 0.75 10.50
CA ALA A 171 1.78 -0.42 9.73
C ALA A 171 1.08 -1.49 10.59
N GLN A 172 1.58 -1.75 11.80
CA GLN A 172 0.93 -2.69 12.74
C GLN A 172 -0.42 -2.16 13.23
N VAL A 173 -0.53 -0.86 13.51
CA VAL A 173 -1.80 -0.23 13.89
C VAL A 173 -2.83 -0.34 12.77
N LEU A 174 -2.45 -0.03 11.52
CA LEU A 174 -3.34 -0.16 10.38
C LEU A 174 -3.77 -1.61 10.16
N LYS A 175 -2.87 -2.59 10.35
CA LYS A 175 -3.18 -4.02 10.32
C LYS A 175 -4.25 -4.44 11.31
N LYS A 176 -4.34 -3.79 12.48
CA LYS A 176 -5.40 -4.04 13.47
C LYS A 176 -6.70 -3.36 13.06
N LEU A 177 -6.63 -2.13 12.54
CA LEU A 177 -7.81 -1.33 12.16
C LEU A 177 -8.53 -1.88 10.93
N VAL A 178 -7.80 -2.42 9.95
CA VAL A 178 -8.38 -2.93 8.68
C VAL A 178 -9.40 -4.05 8.89
N ILE A 179 -9.34 -4.75 10.04
CA ILE A 179 -10.27 -5.83 10.40
C ILE A 179 -11.71 -5.31 10.57
N TYR A 180 -11.85 -4.03 10.90
CA TYR A 180 -13.15 -3.37 11.07
C TYR A 180 -13.71 -2.77 9.78
N ASP A 181 -12.98 -2.87 8.67
CA ASP A 181 -13.43 -2.42 7.35
C ASP A 181 -13.94 -3.60 6.51
N GLU A 182 -15.21 -3.93 6.74
CA GLU A 182 -15.88 -5.02 6.02
C GLU A 182 -16.08 -4.69 4.52
N TRP A 183 -16.28 -3.41 4.20
CA TRP A 183 -16.50 -2.96 2.83
C TRP A 183 -15.28 -3.20 1.94
N SER A 184 -14.10 -2.83 2.45
CA SER A 184 -12.86 -3.06 1.71
C SER A 184 -12.29 -4.45 1.91
N SER A 185 -12.68 -5.21 2.93
CA SER A 185 -12.24 -6.62 3.11
C SER A 185 -10.74 -6.83 2.78
N LEU A 186 -9.92 -5.85 3.16
CA LEU A 186 -8.51 -5.75 2.81
C LEU A 186 -7.73 -6.49 3.90
N VAL A 187 -6.67 -7.19 3.52
CA VAL A 187 -5.73 -7.75 4.48
C VAL A 187 -4.42 -6.99 4.43
N ILE A 188 -3.85 -6.71 5.61
CA ILE A 188 -2.54 -6.08 5.73
C ILE A 188 -1.56 -7.10 6.28
N HIS A 189 -0.48 -7.33 5.53
CA HIS A 189 0.67 -8.10 6.00
C HIS A 189 1.83 -7.15 6.25
N VAL A 190 2.53 -7.32 7.39
CA VAL A 190 3.73 -6.56 7.72
C VAL A 190 4.88 -7.56 7.78
N ALA A 191 5.75 -7.53 6.78
CA ALA A 191 6.90 -8.42 6.67
C ALA A 191 7.98 -7.98 7.65
N MET A 192 8.21 -8.78 8.68
CA MET A 192 9.23 -8.53 9.69
C MET A 192 10.58 -9.13 9.29
N ASP A 193 11.64 -8.76 10.00
CA ASP A 193 12.99 -9.34 9.85
C ASP A 193 13.54 -9.26 8.41
N ASN A 194 13.18 -8.18 7.70
CA ASN A 194 13.51 -7.95 6.29
C ASN A 194 13.22 -9.17 5.41
N THR A 195 12.16 -9.93 5.69
CA THR A 195 11.86 -11.20 5.02
C THR A 195 10.40 -11.26 4.62
N VAL A 196 10.13 -11.45 3.32
CA VAL A 196 8.79 -11.71 2.79
C VAL A 196 8.64 -13.21 2.58
N ILE A 197 7.60 -13.80 3.17
CA ILE A 197 7.28 -15.23 3.05
C ILE A 197 5.99 -15.37 2.26
N GLU A 198 6.07 -15.95 1.07
CA GLU A 198 4.93 -16.02 0.16
C GLU A 198 3.77 -16.83 0.74
N ASP A 199 4.05 -17.96 1.38
CA ASP A 199 3.00 -18.85 1.89
C ASP A 199 2.24 -18.27 3.10
N ASP A 200 2.89 -17.46 3.94
CA ASP A 200 2.20 -16.69 4.98
C ASP A 200 1.15 -15.76 4.38
N ILE A 201 1.54 -15.06 3.31
CA ILE A 201 0.69 -14.10 2.61
C ILE A 201 -0.45 -14.84 1.93
N ARG A 202 -0.18 -15.98 1.27
CA ARG A 202 -1.23 -16.83 0.68
C ARG A 202 -2.20 -17.32 1.74
N CYS A 203 -1.71 -17.78 2.88
CA CYS A 203 -2.54 -18.20 4.02
C CYS A 203 -3.43 -17.05 4.52
N LEU A 204 -2.90 -15.83 4.60
CA LEU A 204 -3.66 -14.65 5.00
C LEU A 204 -4.74 -14.25 3.98
N CYS A 205 -4.42 -14.32 2.69
CA CYS A 205 -5.30 -13.86 1.62
C CYS A 205 -6.33 -14.92 1.18
N LYS A 206 -6.07 -16.20 1.44
CA LYS A 206 -6.95 -17.34 1.15
C LYS A 206 -7.33 -18.09 2.44
N PRO A 207 -8.25 -17.56 3.26
CA PRO A 207 -8.75 -18.32 4.41
C PRO A 207 -9.44 -19.60 3.91
N SER A 208 -8.91 -20.76 4.27
CA SER A 208 -9.46 -22.06 3.88
C SER A 208 -10.76 -22.37 4.63
N GLU A 209 -11.67 -23.16 4.04
CA GLU A 209 -12.90 -23.66 4.68
C GLU A 209 -12.65 -24.52 5.96
N GLN A 210 -11.41 -24.91 6.25
CA GLN A 210 -11.05 -25.83 7.35
C GLN A 210 -10.12 -25.21 8.40
N SER A 211 -9.77 -23.95 8.25
CA SER A 211 -9.15 -23.21 9.34
C SER A 211 -10.26 -22.70 10.26
N ASN A 212 -10.33 -23.22 11.48
CA ASN A 212 -11.17 -22.73 12.59
C ASN A 212 -10.94 -21.24 12.95
N CYS A 213 -10.27 -20.45 12.09
CA CYS A 213 -10.23 -19.00 12.14
C CYS A 213 -11.46 -18.42 11.43
N ASP A 214 -12.65 -18.84 11.85
CA ASP A 214 -13.90 -18.17 11.49
C ASP A 214 -13.96 -16.82 12.22
N ILE A 215 -13.31 -15.81 11.65
CA ILE A 215 -13.38 -14.42 12.12
C ILE A 215 -14.79 -13.83 11.93
N TYR A 216 -15.65 -14.45 11.10
CA TYR A 216 -16.89 -13.86 10.60
C TYR A 216 -18.19 -14.63 10.93
N SER A 217 -18.13 -15.73 11.68
CA SER A 217 -19.34 -16.55 11.96
C SER A 217 -20.12 -16.12 13.22
N ILE A 218 -19.66 -15.13 13.98
CA ILE A 218 -20.30 -14.72 15.26
C ILE A 218 -21.19 -13.51 15.02
N ASN A 219 -22.37 -13.71 14.42
CA ASN A 219 -23.50 -12.78 14.56
C ASN A 219 -24.87 -13.41 14.31
N LYS A 220 -25.00 -14.74 14.48
CA LYS A 220 -26.29 -15.45 14.28
C LYS A 220 -26.85 -16.20 15.48
N GLN A 221 -26.24 -16.10 16.66
CA GLN A 221 -26.73 -16.77 17.87
C GLN A 221 -26.89 -15.80 19.04
N LYS A 222 -27.84 -14.88 18.93
CA LYS A 222 -28.54 -14.28 20.07
C LYS A 222 -29.97 -13.93 19.64
N LEU A 223 -30.78 -14.96 19.47
CA LEU A 223 -32.25 -14.92 19.43
C LEU A 223 -32.73 -16.37 19.34
N GLN A 224 -32.66 -17.11 20.44
CA GLN A 224 -33.51 -18.24 20.82
C GLN A 224 -32.87 -18.96 22.02
N ASP A 225 -32.99 -18.34 23.19
CA ASP A 225 -33.03 -19.10 24.45
C ASP A 225 -34.30 -18.67 25.17
N GLY A 226 -35.31 -19.54 25.10
CA GLY A 226 -36.62 -19.31 25.68
C GLY A 226 -37.59 -20.45 25.36
N ALA A 227 -37.75 -21.33 26.34
CA ALA A 227 -38.82 -22.32 26.55
C ALA A 227 -38.60 -23.77 26.05
N GLU A 228 -38.54 -24.64 27.06
CA GLU A 228 -38.60 -26.10 27.03
C GLU A 228 -39.93 -26.64 26.48
N GLY A 229 -39.91 -27.87 25.94
CA GLY A 229 -41.09 -28.75 25.98
C GLY A 229 -41.39 -29.61 24.74
N HIS A 230 -41.09 -30.91 24.86
CA HIS A 230 -41.84 -32.07 24.33
C HIS A 230 -42.03 -32.28 22.81
N THR A 231 -41.60 -33.47 22.33
CA THR A 231 -42.06 -34.15 21.10
C THR A 231 -43.44 -34.82 21.35
N PRO A 232 -44.23 -35.35 20.37
CA PRO A 232 -43.86 -35.81 19.00
C PRO A 232 -44.92 -35.70 17.84
N LYS A 233 -44.51 -36.16 16.64
CA LYS A 233 -45.27 -36.74 15.48
C LYS A 233 -45.82 -35.86 14.32
N GLN A 234 -45.32 -36.20 13.11
CA GLN A 234 -45.88 -36.21 11.74
C GLN A 234 -47.14 -35.40 11.39
N ARG A 235 -47.05 -34.53 10.35
CA ARG A 235 -47.71 -34.67 9.03
C ARG A 235 -47.39 -33.51 8.08
N SER A 236 -47.50 -33.82 6.79
CA SER A 236 -47.31 -32.96 5.61
C SER A 236 -48.23 -31.72 5.59
N SER A 237 -47.70 -30.57 5.17
CA SER A 237 -48.38 -29.68 4.22
C SER A 237 -47.42 -28.63 3.65
N ARG A 238 -47.63 -28.34 2.37
CA ARG A 238 -46.89 -27.40 1.53
C ARG A 238 -47.32 -25.97 1.86
N VAL A 239 -46.36 -25.06 2.05
CA VAL A 239 -46.56 -23.62 1.80
C VAL A 239 -45.27 -23.05 1.20
N SER A 240 -45.41 -22.49 0.00
CA SER A 240 -44.40 -21.77 -0.78
C SER A 240 -44.10 -20.38 -0.18
N HIS A 241 -43.09 -19.68 -0.71
CA HIS A 241 -42.55 -18.34 -0.36
C HIS A 241 -41.25 -18.43 0.46
N ASP A 242 -40.14 -17.76 0.15
CA ASP A 242 -39.76 -16.97 -1.01
C ASP A 242 -38.22 -16.94 -1.02
N LYS A 243 -37.59 -16.95 -2.20
CA LYS A 243 -36.13 -17.04 -2.34
C LYS A 243 -35.51 -15.65 -2.27
N HIS A 244 -35.23 -15.14 -1.08
CA HIS A 244 -34.18 -14.14 -0.93
C HIS A 244 -32.82 -14.84 -0.87
N LYS A 245 -32.16 -14.94 -2.04
CA LYS A 245 -30.74 -15.25 -2.18
C LYS A 245 -29.93 -14.22 -1.39
N GLY A 246 -29.60 -14.52 -0.14
CA GLY A 246 -28.38 -13.98 0.46
C GLY A 246 -27.21 -14.47 -0.40
N GLN A 247 -26.47 -13.54 -1.00
CA GLN A 247 -25.23 -13.88 -1.69
C GLN A 247 -24.29 -14.54 -0.67
N SER A 248 -24.12 -15.85 -0.78
CA SER A 248 -23.05 -16.58 -0.12
C SER A 248 -21.72 -16.00 -0.62
N VAL A 249 -20.95 -15.42 0.29
CA VAL A 249 -19.58 -14.97 0.00
C VAL A 249 -18.78 -16.18 -0.46
N ASP A 250 -18.25 -16.10 -1.68
CA ASP A 250 -17.50 -17.17 -2.33
C ASP A 250 -16.15 -17.37 -1.62
N VAL A 251 -16.02 -18.47 -0.90
CA VAL A 251 -14.88 -18.82 -0.02
C VAL A 251 -13.61 -19.20 -0.82
N THR A 252 -13.65 -19.10 -2.16
CA THR A 252 -12.50 -19.36 -3.04
C THR A 252 -11.71 -18.12 -3.45
N LYS A 253 -12.09 -16.92 -2.98
CA LYS A 253 -11.55 -15.65 -3.50
C LYS A 253 -10.42 -15.08 -2.64
N TRP A 254 -9.33 -14.70 -3.32
CA TRP A 254 -8.22 -13.91 -2.76
C TRP A 254 -8.73 -12.60 -2.13
N LYS A 255 -8.39 -12.36 -0.87
CA LYS A 255 -8.57 -11.05 -0.23
C LYS A 255 -7.46 -10.10 -0.69
N PRO A 256 -7.79 -8.90 -1.19
CA PRO A 256 -6.79 -7.93 -1.59
C PRO A 256 -5.80 -7.59 -0.48
N LEU A 257 -4.53 -7.54 -0.87
CA LEU A 257 -3.39 -7.43 0.01
C LEU A 257 -2.82 -6.03 -0.03
N LEU A 258 -2.55 -5.46 1.13
CA LEU A 258 -1.58 -4.38 1.31
C LEU A 258 -0.39 -4.91 2.12
N LEU A 259 0.75 -5.04 1.45
CA LEU A 259 2.00 -5.52 2.03
C LEU A 259 2.86 -4.33 2.46
N PHE A 260 3.22 -4.30 3.74
CA PHE A 260 4.27 -3.43 4.28
C PHE A 260 5.57 -4.21 4.46
N ILE A 261 6.69 -3.60 4.09
CA ILE A 261 8.04 -4.10 4.39
C ILE A 261 8.80 -2.98 5.12
N PRO A 262 8.74 -2.92 6.47
CA PRO A 262 9.54 -2.01 7.26
C PRO A 262 11.03 -2.37 7.18
N LEU A 263 11.89 -1.37 6.97
CA LEU A 263 13.32 -1.54 6.74
C LEU A 263 14.14 -0.51 7.53
N ARG A 264 15.37 -0.89 7.87
CA ARG A 264 16.43 0.02 8.33
C ARG A 264 17.62 -0.07 7.37
N LEU A 265 17.77 0.94 6.51
CA LEU A 265 18.72 0.92 5.38
C LEU A 265 20.07 1.59 5.67
N GLY A 266 20.35 1.86 6.93
CA GLY A 266 21.56 2.52 7.39
C GLY A 266 21.48 2.93 8.86
N LEU A 267 22.58 3.48 9.39
CA LEU A 267 22.64 3.92 10.80
C LEU A 267 22.11 5.34 10.98
N THR A 268 22.59 6.28 10.18
CA THR A 268 22.18 7.70 10.23
C THR A 268 21.60 8.11 8.88
N ASP A 269 22.29 7.73 7.81
CA ASP A 269 21.88 7.96 6.43
C ASP A 269 21.70 6.61 5.71
N ILE A 270 20.91 6.60 4.65
CA ILE A 270 20.75 5.40 3.81
C ILE A 270 22.08 5.06 3.12
N ASN A 271 22.48 3.79 3.17
CA ASN A 271 23.60 3.32 2.37
C ASN A 271 23.27 3.41 0.88
N SER A 272 24.11 4.10 0.10
CA SER A 272 23.89 4.37 -1.32
C SER A 272 23.70 3.11 -2.17
N VAL A 273 24.14 1.94 -1.69
CA VAL A 273 23.89 0.65 -2.37
C VAL A 273 22.39 0.36 -2.54
N TYR A 274 21.53 0.92 -1.68
CA TYR A 274 20.09 0.69 -1.71
C TYR A 274 19.32 1.72 -2.54
N PHE A 275 19.95 2.81 -3.00
CA PHE A 275 19.26 3.88 -3.75
C PHE A 275 18.55 3.36 -4.99
N GLU A 276 19.22 2.50 -5.76
CA GLU A 276 18.62 1.97 -6.98
C GLU A 276 17.48 1.00 -6.67
N SER A 277 17.63 0.15 -5.65
CA SER A 277 16.56 -0.77 -5.22
C SER A 277 15.31 -0.01 -4.74
N LEU A 278 15.46 1.11 -4.03
CA LEU A 278 14.34 1.97 -3.63
C LEU A 278 13.59 2.55 -4.84
N LYS A 279 14.33 3.07 -5.84
CA LYS A 279 13.75 3.57 -7.09
C LYS A 279 13.03 2.48 -7.86
N ILE A 280 13.62 1.28 -7.94
CA ILE A 280 13.02 0.10 -8.56
C ILE A 280 11.69 -0.24 -7.86
N CYS A 281 11.66 -0.29 -6.52
CA CYS A 281 10.41 -0.54 -5.79
C CYS A 281 9.33 0.50 -6.10
N LEU A 282 9.69 1.79 -6.18
CA LEU A 282 8.76 2.86 -6.58
C LEU A 282 8.23 2.71 -8.01
N SER A 283 8.93 1.97 -8.88
CA SER A 283 8.51 1.72 -10.27
C SER A 283 7.53 0.54 -10.44
N PHE A 284 7.36 -0.31 -9.42
CA PHE A 284 6.47 -1.46 -9.53
C PHE A 284 5.01 -1.04 -9.70
N ARG A 285 4.24 -1.82 -10.45
CA ARG A 285 2.81 -1.54 -10.68
C ARG A 285 2.01 -1.60 -9.37
N GLN A 286 2.41 -2.52 -8.51
CA GLN A 286 1.83 -2.75 -7.19
C GLN A 286 2.25 -1.67 -6.18
N SER A 287 3.22 -0.79 -6.51
CA SER A 287 3.73 0.20 -5.55
C SER A 287 2.63 1.17 -5.11
N VAL A 288 2.46 1.29 -3.80
CA VAL A 288 1.73 2.37 -3.13
C VAL A 288 2.69 3.32 -2.41
N GLY A 289 3.97 3.29 -2.79
CA GLY A 289 4.99 4.20 -2.30
C GLY A 289 5.78 3.70 -1.10
N ILE A 290 6.42 4.63 -0.42
CA ILE A 290 7.27 4.42 0.74
C ILE A 290 6.87 5.45 1.80
N ILE A 291 6.70 5.04 3.05
CA ILE A 291 6.59 5.97 4.18
C ILE A 291 7.89 5.95 4.98
N GLY A 292 8.31 7.10 5.48
CA GLY A 292 9.55 7.19 6.23
C GLY A 292 9.84 8.60 6.70
N GLY A 293 10.96 8.77 7.39
CA GLY A 293 11.42 10.06 7.89
C GLY A 293 11.80 10.03 9.35
N LYS A 294 12.43 11.14 9.78
CA LYS A 294 12.86 11.35 11.16
C LYS A 294 11.64 11.58 12.06
N PRO A 295 11.79 11.44 13.40
CA PRO A 295 10.78 11.89 14.34
C PRO A 295 10.26 13.28 13.99
N ASN A 296 8.95 13.42 13.89
CA ASN A 296 8.22 14.65 13.53
C ASN A 296 8.50 15.23 12.13
N HIS A 297 9.17 14.47 11.25
CA HIS A 297 9.49 14.85 9.87
C HIS A 297 9.24 13.66 8.90
N ALA A 298 8.02 13.12 8.94
CA ALA A 298 7.62 11.97 8.12
C ALA A 298 7.01 12.41 6.79
N HIS A 299 7.28 11.66 5.72
CA HIS A 299 6.74 11.92 4.38
C HIS A 299 6.26 10.63 3.72
N TRP A 300 5.37 10.77 2.73
CA TRP A 300 4.96 9.67 1.87
C TRP A 300 5.56 9.85 0.47
N PHE A 301 6.55 9.03 0.14
CA PHE A 301 7.27 9.04 -1.13
C PHE A 301 6.52 8.19 -2.16
N VAL A 302 6.15 8.80 -3.27
CA VAL A 302 5.24 8.20 -4.28
C VAL A 302 5.93 7.90 -5.61
N GLY A 303 7.12 8.44 -5.80
CA GLY A 303 7.88 8.30 -7.04
C GLY A 303 9.27 8.91 -6.98
N TYR A 304 9.93 8.97 -8.11
CA TYR A 304 11.25 9.59 -8.24
C TYR A 304 11.48 10.20 -9.62
N THR A 305 12.48 11.07 -9.72
CA THR A 305 13.04 11.55 -10.99
C THR A 305 14.54 11.79 -10.83
N GLY A 306 15.34 11.18 -11.71
CA GLY A 306 16.79 11.14 -11.56
C GLY A 306 17.22 10.62 -10.18
N ASN A 307 17.81 11.48 -9.36
CA ASN A 307 18.23 11.19 -7.98
C ASN A 307 17.34 11.82 -6.90
N LYS A 308 16.19 12.37 -7.28
CA LYS A 308 15.24 12.96 -6.35
C LYS A 308 14.05 12.03 -6.15
N VAL A 309 13.57 11.93 -4.93
CA VAL A 309 12.30 11.28 -4.61
C VAL A 309 11.20 12.33 -4.50
N VAL A 310 10.01 11.96 -4.94
CA VAL A 310 8.80 12.79 -4.97
C VAL A 310 7.92 12.37 -3.81
N TYR A 311 7.41 13.32 -3.03
CA TYR A 311 6.64 13.02 -1.83
C TYR A 311 5.52 14.00 -1.55
N LEU A 312 4.56 13.53 -0.76
CA LEU A 312 3.51 14.31 -0.13
C LEU A 312 3.88 14.59 1.32
N ASP A 313 3.73 15.85 1.71
CA ASP A 313 4.19 16.39 2.99
C ASP A 313 2.98 16.67 3.91
N PRO A 314 2.86 16.01 5.09
CA PRO A 314 1.74 16.25 6.00
C PRO A 314 1.90 17.49 6.90
N HIS A 315 3.03 18.21 6.87
CA HIS A 315 3.39 19.25 7.86
C HIS A 315 2.71 20.61 7.61
N THR A 316 1.45 20.61 7.19
CA THR A 316 0.59 21.79 7.11
C THR A 316 -0.62 21.60 8.01
N THR A 317 -0.89 22.53 8.93
CA THR A 317 -2.05 22.41 9.83
C THR A 317 -3.28 23.07 9.24
N GLN A 318 -4.24 22.25 8.81
CA GLN A 318 -5.52 22.68 8.27
C GLN A 318 -6.62 22.56 9.34
N PRO A 319 -7.70 23.37 9.30
CA PRO A 319 -8.84 23.14 10.19
C PRO A 319 -9.53 21.82 9.86
N PHE A 320 -10.13 21.17 10.85
CA PHE A 320 -11.07 20.06 10.63
C PHE A 320 -12.31 20.58 9.90
N GLU A 321 -12.75 19.84 8.89
CA GLU A 321 -13.98 20.08 8.14
C GLU A 321 -14.80 18.79 8.15
N ASP A 322 -16.10 18.92 8.40
CA ASP A 322 -17.01 17.79 8.49
C ASP A 322 -17.44 17.34 7.07
N LEU A 323 -17.00 16.15 6.66
CA LEU A 323 -17.29 15.59 5.33
C LEU A 323 -18.70 14.99 5.21
N ASP A 324 -19.46 14.94 6.30
CA ASP A 324 -20.86 14.54 6.29
C ASP A 324 -21.78 15.72 5.95
N VAL A 325 -21.25 16.95 5.97
CA VAL A 325 -21.94 18.16 5.51
C VAL A 325 -21.85 18.23 3.97
N PRO A 326 -22.98 18.22 3.23
CA PRO A 326 -22.97 18.15 1.76
C PRO A 326 -22.25 19.30 1.03
N SER A 327 -22.08 20.46 1.67
CA SER A 327 -21.41 21.62 1.08
C SER A 327 -19.89 21.63 1.27
N THR A 328 -19.32 20.63 1.96
CA THR A 328 -17.90 20.59 2.26
C THR A 328 -17.08 20.28 1.01
N SER A 329 -16.04 21.07 0.77
CA SER A 329 -15.09 20.87 -0.33
C SER A 329 -14.04 19.82 0.05
N ASP A 330 -13.61 19.02 -0.92
CA ASP A 330 -12.53 18.04 -0.78
C ASP A 330 -11.17 18.57 -1.25
N GLU A 331 -11.08 19.81 -1.75
CA GLU A 331 -9.86 20.39 -2.33
C GLU A 331 -8.67 20.35 -1.36
N HIS A 332 -8.93 20.51 -0.06
CA HIS A 332 -7.93 20.45 1.01
C HIS A 332 -7.30 19.06 1.21
N TYR A 333 -7.85 18.03 0.58
CA TYR A 333 -7.36 16.65 0.60
C TYR A 333 -6.62 16.27 -0.69
N HIS A 334 -6.31 17.22 -1.56
CA HIS A 334 -5.52 17.00 -2.78
C HIS A 334 -4.37 17.99 -2.80
N ILE A 335 -3.16 17.49 -3.07
CA ILE A 335 -1.96 18.32 -2.98
C ILE A 335 -1.86 19.25 -4.21
N PRO A 336 -1.68 20.57 -4.04
CA PRO A 336 -1.54 21.48 -5.17
C PRO A 336 -0.20 21.30 -5.90
N TYR A 337 0.88 21.01 -5.16
CA TYR A 337 2.22 20.82 -5.71
C TYR A 337 3.00 19.75 -4.92
N PRO A 338 3.57 18.73 -5.60
CA PRO A 338 4.40 17.73 -4.95
C PRO A 338 5.75 18.30 -4.50
N CYS A 339 6.29 17.76 -3.42
CA CYS A 339 7.63 18.11 -2.93
C CYS A 339 8.68 17.11 -3.44
N MET A 340 9.94 17.53 -3.43
CA MET A 340 11.07 16.71 -3.87
C MET A 340 12.30 16.91 -3.01
N MET A 341 13.04 15.84 -2.76
CA MET A 341 14.34 15.88 -2.07
C MET A 341 15.31 14.89 -2.71
N ASN A 342 16.61 15.03 -2.50
CA ASN A 342 17.57 14.04 -2.96
C ASN A 342 17.34 12.71 -2.22
N ILE A 343 17.49 11.58 -2.90
CA ILE A 343 17.34 10.25 -2.29
C ILE A 343 18.33 10.02 -1.13
N SER A 344 19.47 10.71 -1.15
CA SER A 344 20.44 10.68 -0.05
C SER A 344 19.97 11.39 1.23
N GLU A 345 18.94 12.23 1.16
CA GLU A 345 18.36 12.93 2.33
C GLU A 345 17.29 12.11 3.04
N LEU A 346 16.90 10.95 2.48
CA LEU A 346 15.95 10.03 3.11
C LEU A 346 16.49 9.49 4.44
N ASP A 347 15.62 9.46 5.45
CA ASP A 347 15.92 8.74 6.68
C ASP A 347 16.00 7.23 6.43
N PRO A 348 16.97 6.51 7.04
CA PRO A 348 17.10 5.07 6.84
C PRO A 348 15.97 4.23 7.42
N SER A 349 15.08 4.77 8.27
CA SER A 349 13.85 4.08 8.68
C SER A 349 12.71 4.35 7.69
N VAL A 350 12.34 3.31 6.95
CA VAL A 350 11.27 3.37 5.96
C VAL A 350 10.35 2.16 6.05
N ALA A 351 9.18 2.21 5.43
CA ALA A 351 8.40 1.03 5.08
C ALA A 351 7.95 1.13 3.62
N LEU A 352 8.27 0.09 2.84
CA LEU A 352 7.77 -0.07 1.47
C LEU A 352 6.32 -0.55 1.51
N GLY A 353 5.49 -0.06 0.59
CA GLY A 353 4.10 -0.50 0.45
C GLY A 353 3.80 -1.06 -0.94
N PHE A 354 3.18 -2.24 -0.99
CA PHE A 354 2.69 -2.87 -2.22
C PHE A 354 1.24 -3.32 -2.08
N TYR A 355 0.41 -3.01 -3.07
CA TYR A 355 -0.98 -3.43 -3.15
C TYR A 355 -1.19 -4.47 -4.26
N CYS A 356 -1.85 -5.58 -3.93
CA CYS A 356 -2.20 -6.65 -4.86
C CYS A 356 -3.68 -7.01 -4.71
N SER A 357 -4.47 -6.67 -5.72
CA SER A 357 -5.90 -6.95 -5.76
C SER A 357 -6.23 -8.42 -6.01
N THR A 358 -5.32 -9.15 -6.67
CA THR A 358 -5.48 -10.58 -6.95
C THR A 358 -4.22 -11.36 -6.62
N GLU A 359 -4.33 -12.69 -6.59
CA GLU A 359 -3.17 -13.56 -6.42
C GLU A 359 -2.20 -13.46 -7.59
N GLU A 360 -2.69 -13.25 -8.81
CA GLU A 360 -1.85 -13.05 -9.99
C GLU A 360 -0.99 -11.79 -9.86
N GLU A 361 -1.55 -10.69 -9.34
CA GLU A 361 -0.79 -9.46 -9.08
C GLU A 361 0.27 -9.67 -7.98
N PHE A 362 -0.01 -10.51 -6.98
CA PHE A 362 0.95 -10.90 -5.96
C PHE A 362 2.06 -11.79 -6.52
N ASN A 363 1.73 -12.75 -7.39
CA ASN A 363 2.73 -13.58 -8.06
C ASN A 363 3.63 -12.73 -8.97
N ASP A 364 3.08 -11.76 -9.71
CA ASP A 364 3.84 -10.80 -10.51
C ASP A 364 4.78 -9.95 -9.64
N LEU A 365 4.31 -9.51 -8.46
CA LEU A 365 5.14 -8.79 -7.49
C LEU A 365 6.32 -9.67 -7.04
N CYS A 366 6.07 -10.93 -6.68
CA CYS A 366 7.12 -11.87 -6.25
C CYS A 366 8.17 -12.10 -7.35
N LEU A 367 7.73 -12.31 -8.59
CA LEU A 367 8.63 -12.46 -9.74
C LEU A 367 9.46 -11.19 -9.99
N THR A 368 8.85 -10.03 -9.86
CA THR A 368 9.50 -8.72 -10.05
C THR A 368 10.52 -8.45 -8.95
N ILE A 369 10.18 -8.70 -7.67
CA ILE A 369 11.10 -8.64 -6.53
C ILE A 369 12.28 -9.59 -6.75
N GLN A 370 12.01 -10.85 -7.08
CA GLN A 370 13.04 -11.86 -7.30
C GLN A 370 14.03 -11.39 -8.38
N LYS A 371 13.52 -10.89 -9.50
CA LYS A 371 14.33 -10.46 -10.64
C LYS A 371 15.14 -9.19 -10.34
N PHE A 372 14.50 -8.14 -9.85
CA PHE A 372 15.08 -6.80 -9.81
C PHE A 372 15.63 -6.37 -8.45
N ILE A 373 15.23 -7.03 -7.36
CA ILE A 373 15.74 -6.73 -6.01
C ILE A 373 16.72 -7.82 -5.56
N ILE A 374 16.31 -9.10 -5.64
CA ILE A 374 17.11 -10.22 -5.12
C ILE A 374 18.26 -10.57 -6.05
N LEU A 375 17.98 -10.88 -7.32
CA LEU A 375 19.00 -11.35 -8.27
C LEU A 375 19.88 -10.24 -8.87
N SER A 376 19.40 -8.99 -8.83
CA SER A 376 20.10 -7.84 -9.42
C SER A 376 21.01 -7.10 -8.43
N SER A 377 20.95 -7.43 -7.14
CA SER A 377 21.79 -6.82 -6.10
C SER A 377 22.59 -7.87 -5.36
N ARG A 378 23.84 -7.55 -5.00
CA ARG A 378 24.66 -8.39 -4.10
C ARG A 378 24.24 -8.25 -2.64
N THR A 379 23.56 -7.15 -2.31
CA THR A 379 23.09 -6.81 -0.97
C THR A 379 21.64 -6.35 -1.10
N PRO A 380 20.67 -7.28 -1.23
CA PRO A 380 19.27 -6.91 -1.33
C PRO A 380 18.79 -6.25 -0.03
N MET A 381 17.75 -5.40 -0.14
CA MET A 381 17.17 -4.71 1.03
C MET A 381 16.40 -5.66 1.96
N PHE A 382 15.86 -6.74 1.40
CA PHE A 382 15.08 -7.77 2.07
C PHE A 382 15.15 -9.06 1.27
N GLU A 383 14.72 -10.16 1.87
CA GLU A 383 14.68 -11.49 1.26
C GLU A 383 13.25 -11.89 0.87
N LEU A 384 13.14 -12.78 -0.12
CA LEU A 384 11.88 -13.39 -0.54
C LEU A 384 12.02 -14.92 -0.43
N HIS A 385 11.17 -15.53 0.37
CA HIS A 385 11.11 -16.98 0.57
C HIS A 385 9.73 -17.49 0.20
N LYS A 386 9.68 -18.68 -0.41
CA LYS A 386 8.40 -19.34 -0.70
C LYS A 386 7.74 -19.84 0.59
N GLU A 387 8.49 -20.67 1.31
CA GLU A 387 8.05 -21.34 2.53
C GLU A 387 8.68 -20.70 3.75
N ARG A 388 7.95 -20.70 4.87
CA ARG A 388 8.49 -20.27 6.16
C ARG A 388 9.62 -21.21 6.59
N PRO A 389 10.79 -20.69 7.01
CA PRO A 389 11.86 -21.54 7.53
C PRO A 389 11.37 -22.42 8.68
N SER A 390 11.72 -23.71 8.66
CA SER A 390 11.18 -24.71 9.60
C SER A 390 11.49 -24.44 11.08
N HIS A 391 12.54 -23.67 11.37
CA HIS A 391 12.94 -23.29 12.72
C HIS A 391 12.23 -22.02 13.23
N TRP A 392 11.46 -21.34 12.39
CA TRP A 392 10.67 -20.17 12.80
C TRP A 392 9.37 -20.61 13.48
N PRO A 393 8.82 -19.78 14.39
CA PRO A 393 7.48 -20.01 14.94
C PRO A 393 6.46 -20.14 13.82
N LYS A 394 5.38 -20.91 14.04
CA LYS A 394 4.30 -21.01 13.05
C LYS A 394 3.74 -19.63 12.73
N TYR A 395 3.29 -19.45 11.49
CA TYR A 395 2.60 -18.23 11.12
C TYR A 395 1.26 -18.14 11.85
N GLU A 396 1.08 -17.05 12.60
CA GLU A 396 -0.16 -16.74 13.28
C GLU A 396 -0.74 -15.46 12.67
N SER A 397 -1.89 -15.59 12.02
CA SER A 397 -2.67 -14.43 11.60
C SER A 397 -3.22 -13.71 12.83
N TYR A 398 -3.24 -12.38 12.79
CA TYR A 398 -3.86 -11.61 13.87
C TYR A 398 -5.37 -11.88 13.87
N ASN A 399 -5.85 -12.55 14.92
CA ASN A 399 -7.26 -12.89 15.11
C ASN A 399 -7.87 -12.02 16.22
N ARG A 400 -9.05 -11.45 15.94
CA ARG A 400 -9.83 -10.59 16.87
C ARG A 400 -10.05 -11.22 18.26
N GLN A 401 -10.06 -12.55 18.35
CA GLN A 401 -10.31 -13.28 19.60
C GLN A 401 -9.13 -13.30 20.59
N ALA A 402 -7.88 -13.12 20.12
CA ALA A 402 -6.70 -13.19 20.99
C ALA A 402 -6.48 -11.91 21.83
N SER A 403 -7.09 -10.79 21.46
CA SER A 403 -6.93 -9.49 22.14
C SER A 403 -7.99 -9.22 23.22
N GLY A 404 -8.88 -10.16 23.50
CA GLY A 404 -9.99 -10.02 24.46
C GLY A 404 -9.60 -9.90 25.94
N GLN A 405 -8.31 -9.81 26.28
CA GLN A 405 -7.83 -9.62 27.66
C GLN A 405 -7.44 -8.18 28.00
N SER A 406 -7.48 -7.23 27.05
CA SER A 406 -7.36 -5.80 27.35
C SER A 406 -8.65 -5.10 26.92
N GLY A 407 -9.39 -4.52 27.87
CA GLY A 407 -10.72 -3.91 27.71
C GLY A 407 -10.82 -2.66 26.82
N ASN A 408 -10.12 -2.60 25.69
CA ASN A 408 -10.23 -1.56 24.69
C ASN A 408 -11.19 -2.02 23.58
N GLU A 409 -12.48 -2.08 23.91
CA GLU A 409 -13.54 -2.40 22.96
C GLU A 409 -13.67 -1.29 21.90
N PHE A 410 -13.32 -1.61 20.65
CA PHE A 410 -13.62 -0.77 19.49
C PHE A 410 -15.14 -0.72 19.30
N THR A 411 -15.76 0.36 19.76
CA THR A 411 -17.18 0.66 19.54
C THR A 411 -17.33 1.50 18.28
N VAL A 412 -17.81 0.88 17.19
CA VAL A 412 -18.46 1.63 16.11
C VAL A 412 -19.80 2.05 16.67
N VAL A 413 -19.91 3.32 17.07
CA VAL A 413 -21.22 3.89 17.39
C VAL A 413 -21.88 4.22 16.05
N GLU A 414 -22.68 3.28 15.54
CA GLU A 414 -23.76 3.64 14.63
C GLU A 414 -24.87 4.25 15.50
N GLY A 415 -24.96 5.57 15.54
CA GLY A 415 -25.93 6.27 16.36
C GLY A 415 -26.03 7.72 15.96
N GLU A 416 -27.24 8.11 15.56
CA GLU A 416 -27.65 9.47 15.18
C GLU A 416 -27.17 10.49 16.22
N ASN A 417 -26.60 11.60 15.76
CA ASN A 417 -26.31 12.77 16.59
C ASN A 417 -27.63 13.32 17.12
N THR A 418 -28.01 12.95 18.34
CA THR A 418 -28.90 13.78 19.15
C THR A 418 -28.05 14.50 20.18
N ASP A 419 -27.58 15.68 19.78
CA ASP A 419 -27.15 16.73 20.69
C ASP A 419 -28.37 17.19 21.49
N GLU A 420 -28.70 16.52 22.60
CA GLU A 420 -29.60 17.07 23.61
C GLU A 420 -28.78 17.77 24.69
N GLU A 421 -28.64 19.08 24.46
CA GLU A 421 -28.64 20.17 25.43
C GLU A 421 -29.01 19.75 26.87
N PHE A 422 -28.00 19.62 27.74
CA PHE A 422 -28.25 19.61 29.18
C PHE A 422 -28.51 21.05 29.64
N GLU A 423 -29.78 21.43 29.73
CA GLU A 423 -30.21 22.55 30.56
C GLU A 423 -29.83 22.25 32.02
N LEU A 424 -28.98 23.12 32.57
CA LEU A 424 -28.73 23.24 34.01
C LEU A 424 -30.02 23.71 34.70
N VAL A 425 -30.67 22.83 35.44
CA VAL A 425 -31.65 23.24 36.46
C VAL A 425 -30.92 23.33 37.80
N GLY A 426 -31.01 24.50 38.42
CA GLY A 426 -30.38 24.83 39.70
C GLY A 426 -31.16 24.36 40.94
#